data_AF-A0AA36HIL7-F1
#
_entry.id   AF-A0AA36HIL7-F1
#
_cell.length_a   1.000
_cell.length_b   1.000
_cell.length_c   1.000
_cell.angle_alpha   90.00
_cell.angle_beta   90.00
_cell.angle_gamma   90.00
#
_symmetry.space_group_name_H-M   'P 1'
#
loop_
_entity.id
_entity.type
_entity.pdbx_description
1 polymer ?
#
loop_
_entity_poly.entity_id
_entity_poly.type
_entity_poly.pdbx_seq_one_letter_code
_entity_poly.pdbx_strand_id
1 'polypeptide(L)'
;MRELGGETLMLTGTEMQLGRGETIADTARVLSRFVDAIMIRILDHNELNELAEHATVPVINGLTKISHPCQIMADLMTFEEHRGSIRGKSVAWTGDSNNVLASWVHAAPRLDFELRIATPGELAPPQELIEAARAKGGSIQVTSDPYEAVKGTDCVVTDCWVSMGDDDAESRHNLLGAYQVNERLMAEANSEALFMHCLPAHRGEEVTSEVMDGKADVALNLEELGIAPAGLDAVRPFAVEGLDVRGRSVAFGPVLQSILDRHDYPEPVSRLLAEAIVLASLLGTSLKFDGRFTLQTQTQGPVSMLVVDFASPDAIRACATFDTGRVEALVKAGKATPEALLGHGHLAMTIDQGQHMQRYQGLVELDGISLEEVARRYFDRSEQIPTEVRLGVGELYTRNEGEGHSKTWTAGGILIQFLPEAPERLRQADIDPGDAPEGTQLHEMEEDDAWVEAKALVDTVQDVELTDPEVSVEMLLFRLFHERGVRLFDPQPLSDKCRCSREKIEGVLSGFSVEEKDEMTVDGRIVVTCEFCNAKYEFDG
;
A
#
# COMPACT_ATOMS: atom_id res chain seq x y z
N MET A 1 2.39 15.76 18.29
CA MET A 1 2.86 17.17 18.25
C MET A 1 2.16 17.95 17.15
N ARG A 2 2.24 17.51 15.88
CA ARG A 2 1.53 18.16 14.75
C ARG A 2 0.01 18.17 14.91
N GLU A 3 -0.59 17.05 15.31
CA GLU A 3 -2.05 16.97 15.59
C GLU A 3 -2.53 17.93 16.69
N LEU A 4 -1.63 18.36 17.58
CA LEU A 4 -1.92 19.33 18.64
C LEU A 4 -1.63 20.78 18.19
N GLY A 5 -1.36 21.00 16.90
CA GLY A 5 -1.05 22.31 16.32
C GLY A 5 0.42 22.77 16.48
N GLY A 6 1.34 21.88 16.87
CA GLY A 6 2.76 22.19 17.02
C GLY A 6 3.58 21.97 15.75
N GLU A 7 4.59 22.81 15.53
CA GLU A 7 5.59 22.63 14.46
C GLU A 7 6.71 21.68 14.93
N THR A 8 7.26 20.87 14.04
CA THR A 8 8.30 19.88 14.38
C THR A 8 9.50 20.01 13.47
N LEU A 9 10.69 20.09 14.06
CA LEU A 9 11.97 20.03 13.36
C LEU A 9 12.60 18.65 13.56
N MET A 10 12.83 17.92 12.48
CA MET A 10 13.53 16.64 12.52
C MET A 10 15.02 16.90 12.27
N LEU A 11 15.87 16.45 13.21
CA LEU A 11 17.32 16.62 13.14
C LEU A 11 17.98 15.26 13.35
N THR A 12 18.87 14.88 12.43
CA THR A 12 19.63 13.63 12.52
C THR A 12 20.97 13.84 13.22
N GLY A 13 21.55 12.76 13.77
CA GLY A 13 22.88 12.81 14.40
C GLY A 13 23.99 13.29 13.45
N THR A 14 23.84 13.05 12.14
CA THR A 14 24.77 13.52 11.10
C THR A 14 24.73 15.03 10.95
N GLU A 15 23.55 15.64 11.02
CA GLU A 15 23.35 17.09 10.90
C GLU A 15 23.75 17.82 12.19
N MET A 16 23.45 17.22 13.34
CA MET A 16 23.71 17.85 14.64
C MET A 16 25.17 17.79 15.10
N GLN A 17 25.97 16.87 14.54
CA GLN A 17 27.34 16.59 15.01
C GLN A 17 27.43 16.35 16.53
N LEU A 18 26.35 15.84 17.13
CA LEU A 18 26.15 15.71 18.57
C LEU A 18 27.27 14.85 19.18
N GLY A 19 28.03 15.40 20.12
CA GLY A 19 29.13 14.71 20.81
C GLY A 19 30.42 14.51 19.99
N ARG A 20 30.43 14.84 18.69
CA ARG A 20 31.64 14.78 17.83
C ARG A 20 32.24 16.15 17.51
N GLY A 21 31.39 17.12 17.20
CA GLY A 21 31.79 18.49 16.84
C GLY A 21 31.41 19.54 17.88
N GLU A 22 30.34 19.29 18.64
CA GLU A 22 29.82 20.17 19.70
C GLU A 22 29.45 19.34 20.93
N THR A 23 29.60 19.93 22.12
CA THR A 23 29.26 19.25 23.39
C THR A 23 27.75 19.12 23.52
N ILE A 24 27.27 18.06 24.17
CA ILE A 24 25.84 17.86 24.42
C ILE A 24 25.26 19.05 25.20
N ALA A 25 26.01 19.54 26.19
CA ALA A 25 25.67 20.73 26.95
C ALA A 25 25.44 21.99 26.08
N ASP A 26 26.30 22.25 25.10
CA ASP A 26 26.18 23.41 24.22
C ASP A 26 25.02 23.24 23.24
N THR A 27 24.88 22.05 22.64
CA THR A 27 23.73 21.74 21.78
C THR A 27 22.40 21.90 22.52
N ALA A 28 22.30 21.43 23.77
CA ALA A 28 21.10 21.61 24.60
C ALA A 28 20.73 23.09 24.77
N ARG A 29 21.71 23.95 25.06
CA ARG A 29 21.51 25.40 25.25
C ARG A 29 21.10 26.10 23.97
N VAL A 30 21.68 25.69 22.83
CA VAL A 30 21.33 26.24 21.52
C VAL A 30 19.90 25.86 21.16
N LEU A 31 19.57 24.56 21.16
CA LEU A 31 18.24 24.06 20.80
C LEU A 31 17.14 24.67 21.65
N SER A 32 17.37 24.81 22.97
CA SER A 32 16.39 25.38 23.89
C SER A 32 15.98 26.84 23.57
N ARG A 33 16.69 27.52 22.65
CA ARG A 33 16.33 28.86 22.17
C ARG A 33 15.47 28.85 20.91
N PHE A 34 15.33 27.71 20.26
CA PHE A 34 14.63 27.54 18.99
C PHE A 34 13.36 26.69 19.11
N VAL A 35 13.26 25.83 20.11
CA VAL A 35 12.14 24.90 20.28
C VAL A 35 11.55 24.96 21.68
N ASP A 36 10.26 24.62 21.81
CA ASP A 36 9.55 24.56 23.10
C ASP A 36 9.72 23.22 23.84
N ALA A 37 10.15 22.17 23.14
CA ALA A 37 10.44 20.85 23.70
C ALA A 37 11.40 20.08 22.78
N ILE A 38 12.14 19.14 23.35
CA ILE A 38 13.09 18.29 22.63
C ILE A 38 12.66 16.83 22.84
N MET A 39 12.37 16.08 21.78
CA MET A 39 12.30 14.62 21.83
C MET A 39 13.57 14.05 21.20
N ILE A 40 14.28 13.18 21.91
CA ILE A 40 15.54 12.63 21.43
C ILE A 40 15.58 11.11 21.55
N ARG A 41 16.10 10.45 20.50
CA ARG A 41 16.49 9.04 20.51
C ARG A 41 18.02 9.00 20.57
N ILE A 42 18.58 8.45 21.64
CA ILE A 42 20.03 8.41 21.88
C ILE A 42 20.39 7.16 22.67
N LEU A 43 21.46 6.45 22.30
CA LEU A 43 21.73 5.15 22.91
C LEU A 43 22.22 5.26 24.37
N ASP A 44 23.12 6.22 24.65
CA ASP A 44 23.67 6.43 25.98
C ASP A 44 22.71 7.25 26.86
N HIS A 45 22.37 6.69 28.02
CA HIS A 45 21.45 7.31 28.96
C HIS A 45 22.08 8.48 29.73
N ASN A 46 23.40 8.50 29.91
CA ASN A 46 24.10 9.62 30.53
C ASN A 46 24.14 10.84 29.61
N GLU A 47 24.31 10.62 28.31
CA GLU A 47 24.22 11.68 27.30
C GLU A 47 22.83 12.32 27.27
N LEU A 48 21.77 11.52 27.38
CA LEU A 48 20.41 12.03 27.58
C LEU A 48 20.29 12.90 28.85
N ASN A 49 20.85 12.43 29.96
CA ASN A 49 20.80 13.15 31.24
C ASN A 49 21.58 14.47 31.18
N GLU A 50 22.75 14.49 30.54
CA GLU A 50 23.52 15.72 30.30
C GLU A 50 22.72 16.71 29.44
N LEU A 51 22.07 16.23 28.37
CA LEU A 51 21.20 17.06 27.54
C LEU A 51 20.07 17.67 28.37
N ALA A 52 19.39 16.85 29.18
CA ALA A 52 18.28 17.28 30.02
C ALA A 52 18.71 18.25 31.14
N GLU A 53 19.91 18.08 31.72
CA GLU A 53 20.47 18.97 32.73
C GLU A 53 20.77 20.37 32.18
N HIS A 54 21.14 20.45 30.89
CA HIS A 54 21.53 21.70 30.25
C HIS A 54 20.46 22.35 29.37
N ALA A 55 19.39 21.63 29.04
CA ALA A 55 18.24 22.17 28.33
C ALA A 55 17.39 23.06 29.25
N THR A 56 16.88 24.18 28.72
CA THR A 56 15.91 25.01 29.44
C THR A 56 14.46 24.68 29.09
N VAL A 57 14.26 23.72 28.19
CA VAL A 57 12.95 23.23 27.74
C VAL A 57 12.81 21.73 28.05
N PRO A 58 11.58 21.19 28.13
CA PRO A 58 11.36 19.78 28.43
C PRO A 58 12.07 18.86 27.43
N VAL A 59 12.76 17.84 27.95
CA VAL A 59 13.39 16.78 27.16
C VAL A 59 12.62 15.48 27.35
N ILE A 60 12.12 14.93 26.25
CA ILE A 60 11.39 13.67 26.18
C ILE A 60 12.34 12.58 25.69
N ASN A 61 12.51 11.54 26.50
CA ASN A 61 13.25 10.36 26.12
C ASN A 61 12.46 9.55 25.08
N GLY A 62 12.86 9.66 23.81
CA GLY A 62 12.33 8.84 22.73
C GLY A 62 12.79 7.39 22.83
N LEU A 63 14.09 7.17 23.07
CA LEU A 63 14.71 5.84 23.21
C LEU A 63 16.11 5.97 23.82
N THR A 64 16.46 5.07 24.74
CA THR A 64 17.84 4.78 25.20
C THR A 64 18.06 3.27 25.35
N LYS A 65 19.30 2.82 25.56
CA LYS A 65 19.58 1.42 25.92
C LYS A 65 18.96 0.98 27.26
N ILE A 66 18.56 1.91 28.11
CA ILE A 66 17.96 1.61 29.42
C ILE A 66 16.43 1.62 29.37
N SER A 67 15.82 2.57 28.66
CA SER A 67 14.36 2.71 28.61
C SER A 67 13.87 3.26 27.27
N HIS A 68 12.71 2.78 26.84
CA HIS A 68 11.92 3.27 25.70
C HIS A 68 10.48 3.69 26.11
N PRO A 69 10.29 4.82 26.81
CA PRO A 69 9.00 5.14 27.43
C PRO A 69 7.91 5.54 26.43
N CYS A 70 8.28 6.13 25.28
CA CYS A 70 7.31 6.50 24.24
C CYS A 70 6.61 5.29 23.63
N GLN A 71 7.31 4.15 23.48
CA GLN A 71 6.69 2.90 23.02
C GLN A 71 5.61 2.45 24.00
N ILE A 72 5.91 2.43 25.30
CA ILE A 72 4.94 1.98 26.31
C ILE A 72 3.72 2.91 26.39
N MET A 73 3.91 4.22 26.19
CA MET A 73 2.76 5.13 26.10
C MET A 73 1.84 4.76 24.93
N ALA A 74 2.40 4.34 23.79
CA ALA A 74 1.60 3.84 22.67
C ALA A 74 0.94 2.50 22.99
N ASP A 75 1.67 1.53 23.55
CA ASP A 75 1.13 0.22 23.92
C ASP A 75 -0.04 0.34 24.92
N LEU A 76 0.11 1.22 25.92
CA LEU A 76 -0.93 1.49 26.91
C LEU A 76 -2.16 2.14 26.27
N MET A 77 -1.95 3.10 25.37
CA MET A 77 -3.05 3.72 24.61
C MET A 77 -3.80 2.67 23.79
N THR A 78 -3.06 1.81 23.07
CA THR A 78 -3.65 0.71 22.29
C THR A 78 -4.46 -0.25 23.18
N PHE A 79 -3.91 -0.65 24.33
CA PHE A 79 -4.65 -1.48 25.28
C PHE A 79 -5.92 -0.77 25.75
N GLU A 80 -5.83 0.52 26.12
CA GLU A 80 -6.97 1.28 26.64
C GLU A 80 -8.08 1.50 25.61
N GLU A 81 -7.74 1.68 24.34
CA GLU A 81 -8.71 1.78 23.24
C GLU A 81 -9.50 0.48 23.05
N HIS A 82 -8.84 -0.67 23.20
CA HIS A 82 -9.42 -1.98 22.90
C HIS A 82 -10.06 -2.68 24.11
N ARG A 83 -9.60 -2.38 25.33
CA ARG A 83 -10.00 -3.08 26.57
C ARG A 83 -10.44 -2.14 27.69
N GLY A 84 -10.42 -0.83 27.45
CA GLY A 84 -10.63 0.18 28.49
C GLY A 84 -9.45 0.25 29.45
N SER A 85 -9.63 0.88 30.60
CA SER A 85 -8.52 1.18 31.51
C SER A 85 -7.69 -0.04 31.88
N ILE A 86 -6.36 0.11 31.78
CA ILE A 86 -5.40 -0.93 32.20
C ILE A 86 -5.34 -1.12 33.73
N ARG A 87 -5.93 -0.20 34.49
CA ARG A 87 -5.91 -0.25 35.95
C ARG A 87 -6.55 -1.53 36.47
N GLY A 88 -5.81 -2.27 37.29
CA GLY A 88 -6.20 -3.56 37.86
C GLY A 88 -6.14 -4.73 36.87
N LYS A 89 -5.66 -4.52 35.65
CA LYS A 89 -5.43 -5.56 34.64
C LYS A 89 -4.07 -6.21 34.82
N SER A 90 -3.87 -7.32 34.11
CA SER A 90 -2.66 -8.11 34.15
C SER A 90 -2.00 -8.20 32.79
N VAL A 91 -0.70 -7.89 32.73
CA VAL A 91 0.14 -7.92 31.52
C VAL A 91 1.24 -8.95 31.72
N ALA A 92 1.36 -9.89 30.80
CA ALA A 92 2.47 -10.83 30.74
C ALA A 92 3.52 -10.34 29.74
N TRP A 93 4.79 -10.36 30.13
CA TRP A 93 5.93 -10.22 29.25
C TRP A 93 6.61 -11.58 29.09
N THR A 94 6.93 -11.96 27.86
CA THR A 94 7.65 -13.21 27.55
C THR A 94 8.85 -12.91 26.68
N GLY A 95 10.05 -13.36 27.08
CA GLY A 95 11.25 -13.23 26.25
C GLY A 95 12.42 -12.60 26.98
N ASP A 96 13.20 -11.79 26.27
CA ASP A 96 14.38 -11.11 26.79
C ASP A 96 14.05 -9.89 27.67
N SER A 97 14.98 -9.50 28.54
CA SER A 97 14.95 -8.20 29.22
C SER A 97 15.69 -7.13 28.41
N ASN A 98 14.95 -6.13 27.95
CA ASN A 98 15.49 -4.99 27.21
C ASN A 98 14.94 -3.65 27.73
N ASN A 99 15.18 -2.59 26.98
CA ASN A 99 14.72 -1.23 27.31
C ASN A 99 13.18 -1.05 27.23
N VAL A 100 12.48 -1.90 26.48
CA VAL A 100 11.01 -1.92 26.41
C VAL A 100 10.45 -2.57 27.68
N LEU A 101 10.95 -3.75 28.07
CA LEU A 101 10.58 -4.38 29.36
C LEU A 101 10.85 -3.45 30.54
N ALA A 102 12.01 -2.78 30.55
CA ALA A 102 12.34 -1.85 31.62
C ALA A 102 11.32 -0.70 31.75
N SER A 103 10.82 -0.20 30.62
CA SER A 103 9.75 0.79 30.62
C SER A 103 8.40 0.23 31.07
N TRP A 104 8.05 -1.01 30.74
CA TRP A 104 6.87 -1.70 31.30
C TRP A 104 6.96 -1.79 32.83
N VAL A 105 8.14 -2.14 33.36
CA VAL A 105 8.41 -2.16 34.80
C VAL A 105 8.25 -0.77 35.43
N HIS A 106 8.66 0.29 34.74
CA HIS A 106 8.44 1.66 35.20
C HIS A 106 6.96 2.07 35.20
N ALA A 107 6.17 1.58 34.24
CA ALA A 107 4.76 1.93 34.06
C ALA A 107 3.85 1.24 35.09
N ALA A 108 4.11 -0.02 35.42
CA ALA A 108 3.29 -0.84 36.33
C ALA A 108 2.87 -0.13 37.64
N PRO A 109 3.78 0.42 38.46
CA PRO A 109 3.39 1.12 39.69
C PRO A 109 2.64 2.45 39.45
N ARG A 110 2.80 3.08 38.27
CA ARG A 110 2.19 4.38 37.96
C ARG A 110 0.75 4.26 37.48
N LEU A 111 0.44 3.16 36.81
CA LEU A 111 -0.86 2.90 36.20
C LEU A 111 -1.62 1.76 36.88
N ASP A 112 -1.06 1.20 37.95
CA ASP A 112 -1.75 0.29 38.88
C ASP A 112 -2.24 -0.98 38.17
N PHE A 113 -1.36 -1.62 37.38
CA PHE A 113 -1.57 -2.92 36.75
C PHE A 113 -0.53 -3.95 37.22
N GLU A 114 -0.87 -5.23 37.11
CA GLU A 114 0.02 -6.35 37.42
C GLU A 114 0.91 -6.66 36.21
N LEU A 115 2.23 -6.72 36.42
CA LEU A 115 3.19 -7.13 35.39
C LEU A 115 3.81 -8.48 35.77
N ARG A 116 3.64 -9.49 34.92
CA ARG A 116 4.25 -10.82 35.08
C ARG A 116 5.30 -11.02 34.00
N ILE A 117 6.53 -11.32 34.40
CA ILE A 117 7.68 -11.35 33.49
C ILE A 117 8.21 -12.78 33.45
N ALA A 118 8.25 -13.36 32.26
CA ALA A 118 8.92 -14.62 31.97
C ALA A 118 10.17 -14.38 31.13
N THR A 119 11.33 -14.57 31.74
CA THR A 119 12.66 -14.41 31.10
C THR A 119 13.57 -15.58 31.46
N PRO A 120 14.48 -16.03 30.56
CA PRO A 120 15.58 -16.91 30.95
C PRO A 120 16.42 -16.28 32.06
N GLY A 121 17.03 -17.09 32.92
CA GLY A 121 17.81 -16.59 34.06
C GLY A 121 19.01 -15.74 33.63
N GLU A 122 19.62 -16.08 32.49
CA GLU A 122 20.74 -15.38 31.86
C GLU A 122 20.36 -14.01 31.28
N LEU A 123 19.08 -13.83 30.95
CA LEU A 123 18.51 -12.63 30.33
C LEU A 123 17.50 -11.93 31.26
N ALA A 124 17.56 -12.21 32.56
CA ALA A 124 16.61 -11.66 33.52
C ALA A 124 16.83 -10.15 33.75
N PRO A 125 15.75 -9.38 34.01
CA PRO A 125 15.88 -7.97 34.32
C PRO A 125 16.73 -7.73 35.58
N PRO A 126 17.50 -6.63 35.64
CA PRO A 126 18.31 -6.31 36.82
C PRO A 126 17.45 -6.27 38.09
N GLN A 127 17.91 -6.91 39.16
CA GLN A 127 17.17 -7.01 40.40
C GLN A 127 16.82 -5.63 40.99
N GLU A 128 17.74 -4.67 40.87
CA GLU A 128 17.55 -3.28 41.32
C GLU A 128 16.34 -2.60 40.66
N LEU A 129 16.11 -2.86 39.37
CA LEU A 129 14.98 -2.31 38.62
C LEU A 129 13.64 -2.83 39.16
N ILE A 130 13.56 -4.14 39.40
CA ILE A 130 12.37 -4.81 39.94
C ILE A 130 12.08 -4.37 41.37
N GLU A 131 13.11 -4.32 42.22
CA GLU A 131 12.98 -3.86 43.61
C GLU A 131 12.54 -2.40 43.70
N ALA A 132 13.09 -1.53 42.85
CA ALA A 132 12.70 -0.13 42.80
C ALA A 132 11.23 0.06 42.39
N ALA A 133 10.72 -0.75 41.46
CA ALA A 133 9.33 -0.69 41.05
C ALA A 133 8.37 -1.25 42.11
N ARG A 134 8.73 -2.35 42.78
CA ARG A 134 7.98 -2.90 43.92
C ARG A 134 7.94 -1.94 45.10
N ALA A 135 9.05 -1.26 45.41
CA ALA A 135 9.11 -0.24 46.46
C ALA A 135 8.17 0.96 46.20
N LYS A 136 7.83 1.21 44.93
CA LYS A 136 6.84 2.22 44.50
C LYS A 136 5.40 1.70 44.46
N GLY A 137 5.16 0.47 44.94
CA GLY A 137 3.84 -0.15 44.99
C GLY A 137 3.48 -1.01 43.77
N GLY A 138 4.43 -1.28 42.86
CA GLY A 138 4.18 -2.08 41.67
C GLY A 138 3.97 -3.56 41.98
N SER A 139 2.93 -4.17 41.41
CA SER A 139 2.70 -5.61 41.46
C SER A 139 3.47 -6.30 40.33
N ILE A 140 4.69 -6.77 40.62
CA ILE A 140 5.58 -7.36 39.62
C ILE A 140 6.01 -8.76 40.03
N GLN A 141 5.71 -9.76 39.20
CA GLN A 141 6.16 -11.13 39.32
C GLN A 141 7.23 -11.42 38.26
N VAL A 142 8.30 -12.11 38.64
CA VAL A 142 9.34 -12.57 37.71
C VAL A 142 9.45 -14.08 37.86
N THR A 143 9.35 -14.81 36.75
CA THR A 143 9.45 -16.26 36.66
C THR A 143 10.31 -16.64 35.45
N SER A 144 10.75 -17.90 35.41
CA SER A 144 11.37 -18.48 34.22
C SER A 144 10.37 -19.27 33.37
N ASP A 145 9.13 -19.46 33.82
CA ASP A 145 8.10 -20.22 33.11
C ASP A 145 7.12 -19.28 32.37
N PRO A 146 7.13 -19.24 31.02
CA PRO A 146 6.22 -18.40 30.25
C PRO A 146 4.75 -18.77 30.46
N TYR A 147 4.43 -20.04 30.69
CA TYR A 147 3.05 -20.46 30.94
C TYR A 147 2.55 -19.95 32.29
N GLU A 148 3.42 -19.89 33.31
CA GLU A 148 3.08 -19.29 34.60
C GLU A 148 2.80 -17.78 34.47
N ALA A 149 3.61 -17.07 33.69
CA ALA A 149 3.44 -15.63 33.48
C ALA A 149 2.15 -15.30 32.70
N VAL A 150 1.84 -16.06 31.65
CA VAL A 150 0.70 -15.81 30.75
C VAL A 150 -0.64 -16.25 31.33
N LYS A 151 -0.65 -17.18 32.29
CA LYS A 151 -1.88 -17.78 32.80
C LYS A 151 -2.89 -16.75 33.31
N GLY A 152 -4.04 -16.68 32.62
CA GLY A 152 -5.15 -15.81 32.97
C GLY A 152 -4.84 -14.31 32.90
N THR A 153 -3.87 -13.90 32.05
CA THR A 153 -3.59 -12.48 31.85
C THR A 153 -4.54 -11.81 30.86
N ASP A 154 -4.66 -10.48 30.95
CA ASP A 154 -5.45 -9.65 30.02
C ASP A 154 -4.64 -9.21 28.80
N CYS A 155 -3.31 -9.26 28.87
CA CYS A 155 -2.42 -8.96 27.76
C CYS A 155 -1.16 -9.84 27.81
N VAL A 156 -0.65 -10.21 26.63
CA VAL A 156 0.65 -10.85 26.43
C VAL A 156 1.48 -9.98 25.50
N VAL A 157 2.70 -9.66 25.92
CA VAL A 157 3.64 -8.79 25.21
C VAL A 157 4.96 -9.53 25.02
N THR A 158 5.51 -9.45 23.81
CA THR A 158 6.88 -9.87 23.51
C THR A 158 7.53 -8.83 22.62
N ASP A 159 8.85 -8.89 22.53
CA ASP A 159 9.67 -8.04 21.65
C ASP A 159 10.72 -8.91 20.94
N CYS A 160 11.44 -8.31 19.99
CA CYS A 160 12.50 -8.94 19.21
C CYS A 160 13.54 -9.60 20.13
N TRP A 161 13.85 -10.87 19.87
CA TRP A 161 14.87 -11.62 20.62
C TRP A 161 16.30 -11.08 20.43
N VAL A 162 16.55 -10.43 19.29
CA VAL A 162 17.81 -9.78 18.94
C VAL A 162 17.49 -8.32 18.62
N SER A 163 17.95 -7.40 19.46
CA SER A 163 17.66 -5.97 19.30
C SER A 163 18.74 -5.26 18.48
N MET A 164 18.50 -3.99 18.14
CA MET A 164 19.51 -3.12 17.53
C MET A 164 20.69 -2.90 18.50
N GLY A 165 21.80 -3.59 18.24
CA GLY A 165 23.07 -3.42 18.95
C GLY A 165 23.59 -4.65 19.71
N ASP A 166 22.97 -5.82 19.52
CA ASP A 166 23.42 -7.09 20.09
C ASP A 166 24.35 -7.83 19.12
N ASP A 167 25.51 -8.28 19.60
CA ASP A 167 26.56 -8.94 18.79
C ASP A 167 26.46 -10.48 18.75
N ASP A 168 25.50 -11.10 19.44
CA ASP A 168 25.45 -12.56 19.67
C ASP A 168 24.04 -13.16 19.45
N ALA A 169 23.63 -13.25 18.18
CA ALA A 169 22.30 -13.73 17.80
C ALA A 169 22.09 -15.24 18.09
N GLU A 170 23.04 -16.11 17.71
CA GLU A 170 22.85 -17.58 17.78
C GLU A 170 22.67 -18.12 19.21
N SER A 171 23.33 -17.52 20.21
CA SER A 171 23.20 -17.96 21.61
C SER A 171 21.83 -17.59 22.20
N ARG A 172 21.26 -16.45 21.79
CA ARG A 172 19.97 -15.93 22.27
C ARG A 172 18.78 -16.73 21.76
N HIS A 173 18.77 -17.13 20.48
CA HIS A 173 17.68 -17.95 19.92
C HIS A 173 17.50 -19.28 20.68
N ASN A 174 18.60 -19.91 21.10
CA ASN A 174 18.54 -21.19 21.83
C ASN A 174 17.94 -21.04 23.24
N LEU A 175 18.14 -19.89 23.89
CA LEU A 175 17.59 -19.62 25.23
C LEU A 175 16.12 -19.18 25.17
N LEU A 176 15.73 -18.49 24.10
CA LEU A 176 14.42 -17.84 24.00
C LEU A 176 13.36 -18.70 23.31
N GLY A 177 13.72 -19.81 22.65
CA GLY A 177 12.77 -20.70 21.98
C GLY A 177 11.59 -21.18 22.84
N ALA A 178 11.78 -21.34 24.15
CA ALA A 178 10.71 -21.71 25.08
C ALA A 178 9.72 -20.57 25.38
N TYR A 179 10.10 -19.32 25.09
CA TYR A 179 9.35 -18.08 25.37
C TYR A 179 8.64 -17.52 24.13
N GLN A 180 8.69 -18.23 22.99
CA GLN A 180 7.95 -17.85 21.79
C GLN A 180 6.46 -17.75 22.09
N VAL A 181 5.85 -16.63 21.70
CA VAL A 181 4.40 -16.47 21.77
C VAL A 181 3.76 -17.20 20.58
N ASN A 182 3.06 -18.28 20.90
CA ASN A 182 2.31 -19.09 19.95
C ASN A 182 0.90 -19.35 20.47
N GLU A 183 0.03 -19.95 19.65
CA GLU A 183 -1.36 -20.22 20.01
C GLU A 183 -1.50 -21.01 21.32
N ARG A 184 -0.57 -21.93 21.61
CA ARG A 184 -0.61 -22.74 22.84
C ARG A 184 -0.33 -21.90 24.07
N LEU A 185 0.59 -20.94 23.98
CA LEU A 185 0.89 -20.03 25.06
C LEU A 185 -0.26 -19.02 25.24
N MET A 186 -0.76 -18.45 24.14
CA MET A 186 -1.92 -17.55 24.16
C MET A 186 -3.19 -18.21 24.72
N ALA A 187 -3.36 -19.52 24.52
CA ALA A 187 -4.50 -20.27 25.07
C ALA A 187 -4.53 -20.34 26.60
N GLU A 188 -3.40 -20.09 27.29
CA GLU A 188 -3.39 -19.97 28.75
C GLU A 188 -3.82 -18.58 29.26
N ALA A 189 -3.80 -17.56 28.39
CA ALA A 189 -4.29 -16.23 28.71
C ALA A 189 -5.84 -16.21 28.81
N ASN A 190 -6.42 -15.09 29.25
CA ASN A 190 -7.87 -14.93 29.17
C ASN A 190 -8.33 -14.98 27.71
N SER A 191 -9.57 -15.45 27.45
CA SER A 191 -10.09 -15.59 26.09
C SER A 191 -10.20 -14.28 25.30
N GLU A 192 -10.22 -13.14 26.00
CA GLU A 192 -10.22 -11.80 25.42
C GLU A 192 -8.86 -11.09 25.53
N ALA A 193 -7.80 -11.82 25.92
CA ALA A 193 -6.48 -11.24 26.09
C ALA A 193 -5.96 -10.66 24.77
N LEU A 194 -5.33 -9.49 24.86
CA LEU A 194 -4.64 -8.89 23.72
C LEU A 194 -3.22 -9.44 23.60
N PHE A 195 -2.80 -9.71 22.37
CA PHE A 195 -1.39 -9.84 22.06
C PHE A 195 -0.86 -8.49 21.58
N MET A 196 0.32 -8.07 22.04
CA MET A 196 0.99 -6.84 21.58
C MET A 196 2.46 -7.08 21.27
N HIS A 197 2.95 -6.44 20.21
CA HIS A 197 4.34 -6.47 19.78
C HIS A 197 4.70 -5.15 19.08
N CYS A 198 5.86 -4.56 19.39
CA CYS A 198 6.36 -3.40 18.66
C CYS A 198 7.08 -3.84 17.37
N LEU A 199 6.64 -3.36 16.20
CA LEU A 199 7.23 -3.75 14.92
C LEU A 199 8.63 -3.15 14.70
N PRO A 200 9.51 -3.81 13.91
CA PRO A 200 9.28 -5.06 13.17
C PRO A 200 9.29 -6.30 14.07
N ALA A 201 8.58 -7.36 13.67
CA ALA A 201 8.58 -8.66 14.34
C ALA A 201 9.16 -9.75 13.43
N HIS A 202 9.98 -10.64 13.97
CA HIS A 202 10.51 -11.83 13.28
C HIS A 202 9.56 -13.01 13.51
N ARG A 203 8.69 -13.21 12.51
CA ARG A 203 7.73 -14.33 12.51
C ARG A 203 8.45 -15.67 12.51
N GLY A 204 7.99 -16.59 13.34
CA GLY A 204 8.60 -17.91 13.54
C GLY A 204 9.72 -17.93 14.58
N GLU A 205 10.12 -16.76 15.10
CA GLU A 205 11.07 -16.61 16.20
C GLU A 205 10.33 -16.19 17.47
N GLU A 206 10.23 -14.89 17.80
CA GLU A 206 9.53 -14.43 18.99
C GLU A 206 8.03 -14.67 19.00
N VAL A 207 7.40 -14.71 17.82
CA VAL A 207 5.97 -14.89 17.65
C VAL A 207 5.66 -15.75 16.42
N THR A 208 4.65 -16.61 16.49
CA THR A 208 4.17 -17.35 15.33
C THR A 208 3.26 -16.49 14.46
N SER A 209 3.25 -16.70 13.14
CA SER A 209 2.41 -15.92 12.22
C SER A 209 0.93 -15.98 12.62
N GLU A 210 0.46 -17.13 13.09
CA GLU A 210 -0.93 -17.34 13.50
C GLU A 210 -1.35 -16.46 14.69
N VAL A 211 -0.42 -16.11 15.59
CA VAL A 211 -0.71 -15.18 16.69
C VAL A 211 -0.66 -13.74 16.20
N MET A 212 0.30 -13.43 15.34
CA MET A 212 0.46 -12.09 14.77
C MET A 212 -0.73 -11.71 13.87
N ASP A 213 -1.24 -12.66 13.08
CA ASP A 213 -2.36 -12.49 12.12
C ASP A 213 -3.71 -12.96 12.70
N GLY A 214 -3.71 -13.46 13.93
CA GLY A 214 -4.89 -14.02 14.59
C GLY A 214 -5.91 -12.96 14.98
N LYS A 215 -7.02 -13.36 15.64
CA LYS A 215 -8.12 -12.45 16.07
C LYS A 215 -7.71 -11.29 17.01
N ALA A 216 -6.44 -11.21 17.40
CA ALA A 216 -5.86 -10.13 18.17
C ALA A 216 -5.00 -9.19 17.30
N ASP A 217 -5.06 -9.32 15.97
CA ASP A 217 -4.47 -8.35 15.07
C ASP A 217 -5.28 -7.06 15.14
N VAL A 218 -4.59 -5.96 15.44
CA VAL A 218 -5.09 -4.58 15.42
C VAL A 218 -5.20 -4.09 13.97
N ALA A 219 -5.24 -5.01 13.00
CA ALA A 219 -5.62 -4.75 11.62
C ALA A 219 -7.00 -4.08 11.60
N LEU A 220 -7.03 -2.92 10.96
CA LEU A 220 -8.19 -2.04 10.78
C LEU A 220 -9.49 -2.83 10.50
N ASN A 221 -10.35 -2.99 11.51
CA ASN A 221 -11.62 -3.68 11.33
C ASN A 221 -12.62 -2.76 10.61
N LEU A 222 -12.71 -2.90 9.28
CA LEU A 222 -13.59 -2.10 8.43
C LEU A 222 -15.07 -2.20 8.86
N GLU A 223 -15.51 -3.34 9.39
CA GLU A 223 -16.89 -3.54 9.85
C GLU A 223 -17.22 -2.69 11.09
N GLU A 224 -16.28 -2.54 12.03
CA GLU A 224 -16.43 -1.69 13.22
C GLU A 224 -16.51 -0.20 12.84
N LEU A 225 -15.86 0.18 11.75
CA LEU A 225 -15.92 1.53 11.17
C LEU A 225 -17.17 1.75 10.29
N GLY A 226 -18.02 0.73 10.10
CA GLY A 226 -19.18 0.79 9.22
C GLY A 226 -18.82 0.92 7.73
N ILE A 227 -17.61 0.52 7.35
CA ILE A 227 -17.06 0.61 6.01
C ILE A 227 -17.23 -0.75 5.33
N ALA A 228 -18.05 -0.82 4.27
CA ALA A 228 -18.08 -2.00 3.42
C ALA A 228 -16.76 -2.11 2.64
N PRO A 229 -16.08 -3.27 2.60
CA PRO A 229 -14.88 -3.45 1.78
C PRO A 229 -15.24 -3.40 0.29
N ALA A 230 -14.35 -2.85 -0.54
CA ALA A 230 -14.52 -2.86 -1.99
C ALA A 230 -14.47 -4.30 -2.54
N GLY A 231 -13.58 -5.12 -1.97
CA GLY A 231 -13.25 -6.44 -2.48
C GLY A 231 -12.45 -6.39 -3.79
N LEU A 232 -12.30 -7.56 -4.41
CA LEU A 232 -11.69 -7.67 -5.74
C LEU A 232 -12.68 -7.23 -6.82
N ASP A 233 -12.14 -6.76 -7.94
CA ASP A 233 -12.86 -6.30 -9.12
C ASP A 233 -13.83 -5.14 -8.86
N ALA A 234 -13.46 -4.22 -7.95
CA ALA A 234 -14.22 -3.01 -7.69
C ALA A 234 -13.31 -1.79 -7.51
N VAL A 235 -13.65 -0.70 -8.20
CA VAL A 235 -12.93 0.58 -8.03
C VAL A 235 -13.49 1.30 -6.80
N ARG A 236 -12.61 1.67 -5.87
CA ARG A 236 -12.94 2.49 -4.70
C ARG A 236 -12.55 3.94 -4.96
N PRO A 237 -13.51 4.87 -5.16
CA PRO A 237 -13.20 6.29 -5.17
C PRO A 237 -12.92 6.77 -3.75
N PHE A 238 -12.00 7.73 -3.62
CA PHE A 238 -11.65 8.35 -2.34
C PHE A 238 -11.28 9.83 -2.50
N ALA A 239 -11.24 10.54 -1.39
CA ALA A 239 -10.72 11.90 -1.30
C ALA A 239 -9.88 12.08 -0.04
N VAL A 240 -8.82 12.86 -0.15
CA VAL A 240 -7.98 13.30 0.97
C VAL A 240 -8.16 14.81 1.07
N GLU A 241 -9.17 15.23 1.82
CA GLU A 241 -9.60 16.63 1.90
C GLU A 241 -8.45 17.54 2.38
N GLY A 242 -7.61 17.05 3.30
CA GLY A 242 -6.45 17.79 3.79
C GLY A 242 -5.35 18.05 2.75
N LEU A 243 -5.36 17.33 1.63
CA LEU A 243 -4.39 17.50 0.54
C LEU A 243 -5.04 17.99 -0.77
N ASP A 244 -6.34 18.32 -0.78
CA ASP A 244 -7.08 18.66 -2.00
C ASP A 244 -6.96 17.59 -3.12
N VAL A 245 -6.79 16.34 -2.72
CA VAL A 245 -6.62 15.22 -3.65
C VAL A 245 -7.87 14.37 -3.73
N ARG A 246 -8.24 14.00 -4.95
CA ARG A 246 -9.23 12.94 -5.21
C ARG A 246 -8.56 11.80 -5.94
N GLY A 247 -8.96 10.59 -5.62
CA GLY A 247 -8.36 9.43 -6.23
C GLY A 247 -9.31 8.26 -6.39
N ARG A 248 -8.79 7.23 -7.04
CA ARG A 248 -9.41 5.93 -7.23
C ARG A 248 -8.36 4.87 -7.02
N SER A 249 -8.75 3.76 -6.41
CA SER A 249 -7.90 2.59 -6.31
C SER A 249 -8.72 1.33 -6.58
N VAL A 250 -8.07 0.29 -7.08
CA VAL A 250 -8.71 -0.97 -7.49
C VAL A 250 -7.76 -2.12 -7.23
N ALA A 251 -8.32 -3.25 -6.84
CA ALA A 251 -7.66 -4.55 -6.86
C ALA A 251 -8.46 -5.49 -7.76
N PHE A 252 -7.80 -6.22 -8.64
CA PHE A 252 -8.38 -7.16 -9.59
C PHE A 252 -8.02 -8.59 -9.23
N GLY A 253 -8.93 -9.51 -9.55
CA GLY A 253 -8.67 -10.95 -9.55
C GLY A 253 -9.52 -11.68 -10.59
N PRO A 254 -10.72 -12.17 -10.23
CA PRO A 254 -11.56 -12.97 -11.13
C PRO A 254 -11.85 -12.36 -12.51
N VAL A 255 -12.19 -11.06 -12.57
CA VAL A 255 -12.48 -10.38 -13.86
C VAL A 255 -11.25 -10.34 -14.75
N LEU A 256 -10.09 -10.02 -14.18
CA LEU A 256 -8.82 -9.99 -14.90
C LEU A 256 -8.47 -11.39 -15.43
N GLN A 257 -8.56 -12.41 -14.56
CA GLN A 257 -8.33 -13.80 -14.93
C GLN A 257 -9.21 -14.24 -16.12
N SER A 258 -10.52 -13.94 -16.05
CA SER A 258 -11.48 -14.27 -17.10
C SER A 258 -11.13 -13.64 -18.46
N ILE A 259 -10.62 -12.41 -18.47
CA ILE A 259 -10.24 -11.72 -19.71
C ILE A 259 -8.97 -12.34 -20.31
N LEU A 260 -7.96 -12.62 -19.48
CA LEU A 260 -6.66 -13.14 -19.92
C LEU A 260 -6.72 -14.59 -20.39
N ASP A 261 -7.48 -15.45 -19.70
CA ASP A 261 -7.57 -16.89 -20.00
C ASP A 261 -8.17 -17.21 -21.37
N ARG A 262 -8.93 -16.28 -21.95
CA ARG A 262 -9.62 -16.51 -23.23
C ARG A 262 -8.71 -16.48 -24.44
N HIS A 263 -7.51 -15.89 -24.34
CA HIS A 263 -6.67 -15.57 -25.49
C HIS A 263 -5.27 -16.20 -25.46
N ASP A 264 -4.96 -17.02 -24.44
CA ASP A 264 -3.68 -17.75 -24.29
C ASP A 264 -2.45 -16.87 -24.58
N TYR A 265 -2.45 -15.67 -24.02
CA TYR A 265 -1.39 -14.69 -24.23
C TYR A 265 -0.08 -15.12 -23.54
N PRO A 266 1.10 -14.88 -24.16
CA PRO A 266 2.36 -14.99 -23.46
C PRO A 266 2.40 -14.10 -22.22
N GLU A 267 3.05 -14.54 -21.15
CA GLU A 267 3.11 -13.84 -19.85
C GLU A 267 3.38 -12.32 -19.97
N PRO A 268 4.37 -11.84 -20.76
CA PRO A 268 4.60 -10.39 -20.87
C PRO A 268 3.45 -9.62 -21.53
N VAL A 269 2.72 -10.25 -22.46
CA VAL A 269 1.55 -9.65 -23.12
C VAL A 269 0.38 -9.62 -22.14
N SER A 270 0.18 -10.69 -21.37
CA SER A 270 -0.82 -10.74 -20.29
C SER A 270 -0.58 -9.65 -19.24
N ARG A 271 0.69 -9.46 -18.82
CA ARG A 271 1.08 -8.42 -17.87
C ARG A 271 0.78 -7.01 -18.41
N LEU A 272 1.18 -6.72 -19.64
CA LEU A 272 0.91 -5.43 -20.28
C LEU A 272 -0.61 -5.18 -20.45
N LEU A 273 -1.38 -6.20 -20.83
CA LEU A 273 -2.83 -6.09 -20.95
C LEU A 273 -3.51 -5.85 -19.60
N ALA A 274 -3.02 -6.48 -18.53
CA ALA A 274 -3.49 -6.27 -17.18
C ALA A 274 -3.24 -4.82 -16.70
N GLU A 275 -2.04 -4.26 -16.92
CA GLU A 275 -1.75 -2.85 -16.60
C GLU A 275 -2.74 -1.89 -17.30
N ALA A 276 -3.01 -2.14 -18.58
CA ALA A 276 -3.96 -1.34 -19.33
C ALA A 276 -5.41 -1.50 -18.84
N ILE A 277 -5.81 -2.69 -18.38
CA ILE A 277 -7.12 -2.94 -17.76
C ILE A 277 -7.27 -2.13 -16.48
N VAL A 278 -6.26 -2.14 -15.61
CA VAL A 278 -6.24 -1.35 -14.37
C VAL A 278 -6.37 0.13 -14.68
N LEU A 279 -5.51 0.65 -15.56
CA LEU A 279 -5.52 2.06 -15.95
C LEU A 279 -6.87 2.49 -16.54
N ALA A 280 -7.40 1.73 -17.49
CA ALA A 280 -8.69 2.04 -18.10
C ALA A 280 -9.86 1.98 -17.12
N SER A 281 -9.76 1.18 -16.06
CA SER A 281 -10.79 1.11 -15.01
C SER A 281 -10.75 2.31 -14.08
N LEU A 282 -9.55 2.73 -13.67
CA LEU A 282 -9.36 3.94 -12.85
C LEU A 282 -9.84 5.18 -13.59
N LEU A 283 -9.56 5.27 -14.89
CA LEU A 283 -9.99 6.39 -15.74
C LEU A 283 -11.47 6.29 -16.14
N GLY A 284 -11.94 5.12 -16.56
CA GLY A 284 -13.31 4.92 -17.04
C GLY A 284 -14.37 5.21 -15.97
N THR A 285 -14.11 4.78 -14.72
CA THR A 285 -14.98 5.07 -13.57
C THR A 285 -14.91 6.51 -13.07
N SER A 286 -14.04 7.35 -13.66
CA SER A 286 -13.99 8.78 -13.39
C SER A 286 -15.01 9.59 -14.18
N LEU A 287 -15.56 9.00 -15.25
CA LEU A 287 -16.54 9.66 -16.11
C LEU A 287 -17.87 9.84 -15.37
N LYS A 288 -18.36 11.08 -15.35
CA LYS A 288 -19.61 11.47 -14.67
C LYS A 288 -20.88 11.23 -15.50
N PHE A 289 -20.78 10.56 -16.64
CA PHE A 289 -21.88 10.35 -17.59
C PHE A 289 -21.93 8.91 -18.08
N ASP A 290 -23.11 8.50 -18.55
CA ASP A 290 -23.28 7.21 -19.20
C ASP A 290 -22.66 7.24 -20.58
N GLY A 291 -21.50 6.59 -20.70
CA GLY A 291 -20.75 6.53 -21.93
C GLY A 291 -19.78 5.36 -21.96
N ARG A 292 -18.87 5.42 -22.92
CA ARG A 292 -17.79 4.47 -23.08
C ARG A 292 -16.46 5.20 -23.09
N PHE A 293 -15.54 4.68 -22.31
CA PHE A 293 -14.12 5.01 -22.35
C PHE A 293 -13.39 3.89 -23.09
N THR A 294 -12.56 4.25 -24.06
CA THR A 294 -11.70 3.31 -24.79
C THR A 294 -10.26 3.77 -24.69
N LEU A 295 -9.40 2.91 -24.15
CA LEU A 295 -7.95 3.08 -24.20
C LEU A 295 -7.42 2.18 -25.31
N GLN A 296 -6.80 2.76 -26.33
CA GLN A 296 -6.30 2.03 -27.49
C GLN A 296 -4.86 2.43 -27.82
N THR A 297 -3.98 1.45 -28.04
CA THR A 297 -2.64 1.70 -28.59
C THR A 297 -2.58 1.33 -30.07
N GLN A 298 -1.76 2.07 -30.81
CA GLN A 298 -1.30 1.69 -32.15
C GLN A 298 0.20 1.90 -32.21
N THR A 299 0.94 0.81 -32.36
CA THR A 299 2.40 0.82 -32.19
C THR A 299 3.13 0.05 -33.28
N GLN A 300 4.44 0.30 -33.37
CA GLN A 300 5.38 -0.47 -34.18
C GLN A 300 6.11 -1.56 -33.36
N GLY A 301 5.78 -1.67 -32.07
CA GLY A 301 6.33 -2.68 -31.16
C GLY A 301 5.85 -4.10 -31.49
N PRO A 302 6.36 -5.11 -30.75
CA PRO A 302 5.83 -6.47 -30.80
C PRO A 302 4.34 -6.58 -30.51
N VAL A 303 3.79 -5.71 -29.66
CA VAL A 303 2.33 -5.58 -29.41
C VAL A 303 1.82 -4.39 -30.22
N SER A 304 1.29 -4.68 -31.41
CA SER A 304 0.89 -3.65 -32.39
C SER A 304 -0.36 -2.89 -31.98
N MET A 305 -1.26 -3.55 -31.24
CA MET A 305 -2.51 -2.96 -30.78
C MET A 305 -2.94 -3.59 -29.45
N LEU A 306 -3.36 -2.73 -28.54
CA LEU A 306 -4.04 -3.09 -27.31
C LEU A 306 -5.28 -2.23 -27.21
N VAL A 307 -6.42 -2.83 -26.85
CA VAL A 307 -7.68 -2.10 -26.66
C VAL A 307 -8.32 -2.53 -25.35
N VAL A 308 -8.66 -1.56 -24.51
CA VAL A 308 -9.52 -1.74 -23.33
C VAL A 308 -10.73 -0.83 -23.46
N ASP A 309 -11.91 -1.43 -23.40
CA ASP A 309 -13.19 -0.73 -23.37
C ASP A 309 -13.77 -0.82 -21.96
N PHE A 310 -14.02 0.33 -21.34
CA PHE A 310 -14.89 0.46 -20.18
C PHE A 310 -16.20 1.12 -20.62
N ALA A 311 -17.33 0.52 -20.27
CA ALA A 311 -18.64 1.09 -20.48
C ALA A 311 -19.39 1.18 -19.17
N SER A 312 -19.90 2.38 -18.87
CA SER A 312 -20.76 2.62 -17.72
C SER A 312 -21.95 1.63 -17.73
N PRO A 313 -22.32 1.05 -16.57
CA PRO A 313 -21.78 1.33 -15.25
C PRO A 313 -20.59 0.45 -14.83
N ASP A 314 -20.42 -0.75 -15.39
CA ASP A 314 -19.57 -1.79 -14.81
C ASP A 314 -18.86 -2.68 -15.85
N ALA A 315 -19.07 -2.45 -17.14
CA ALA A 315 -18.67 -3.38 -18.18
C ALA A 315 -17.25 -3.10 -18.66
N ILE A 316 -16.34 -4.05 -18.48
CA ILE A 316 -14.98 -4.00 -19.03
C ILE A 316 -14.73 -5.14 -20.01
N ARG A 317 -13.93 -4.88 -21.03
CA ARG A 317 -13.39 -5.89 -21.95
C ARG A 317 -12.06 -5.42 -22.52
N ALA A 318 -11.17 -6.35 -22.81
CA ALA A 318 -9.86 -6.03 -23.34
C ALA A 318 -9.37 -7.10 -24.32
N CYS A 319 -8.49 -6.71 -25.23
CA CYS A 319 -7.75 -7.62 -26.09
C CYS A 319 -6.44 -6.98 -26.55
N ALA A 320 -5.49 -7.81 -26.96
CA ALA A 320 -4.23 -7.39 -27.56
C ALA A 320 -3.93 -8.18 -28.85
N THR A 321 -3.27 -7.51 -29.79
CA THR A 321 -2.72 -8.08 -31.01
C THR A 321 -1.20 -7.95 -30.98
N PHE A 322 -0.49 -9.04 -31.26
CA PHE A 322 0.95 -9.10 -31.13
C PHE A 322 1.60 -10.04 -32.16
N ASP A 323 2.90 -9.83 -32.40
CA ASP A 323 3.74 -10.71 -33.20
C ASP A 323 4.45 -11.72 -32.29
N THR A 324 4.04 -12.98 -32.38
CA THR A 324 4.57 -14.08 -31.54
C THR A 324 6.09 -14.21 -31.64
N GLY A 325 6.66 -14.10 -32.86
CA GLY A 325 8.10 -14.26 -33.08
C GLY A 325 8.91 -13.14 -32.44
N ARG A 326 8.42 -11.89 -32.53
CA ARG A 326 9.06 -10.72 -31.91
C ARG A 326 8.94 -10.75 -30.39
N VAL A 327 7.80 -11.16 -29.84
CA VAL A 327 7.61 -11.31 -28.39
C VAL A 327 8.54 -12.39 -27.84
N GLU A 328 8.58 -13.57 -28.45
CA GLU A 328 9.48 -14.65 -28.02
C GLU A 328 10.96 -14.24 -28.06
N ALA A 329 11.36 -13.45 -29.06
CA ALA A 329 12.72 -12.94 -29.16
C ALA A 329 13.08 -12.02 -27.98
N LEU A 330 12.16 -11.15 -27.56
CA LEU A 330 12.36 -10.30 -26.38
C LEU A 330 12.37 -11.10 -25.07
N VAL A 331 11.51 -12.11 -24.95
CA VAL A 331 11.48 -13.00 -23.78
C VAL A 331 12.80 -13.74 -23.64
N LYS A 332 13.31 -14.34 -24.73
CA LYS A 332 14.61 -15.03 -24.74
C LYS A 332 15.78 -14.10 -24.42
N ALA A 333 15.66 -12.82 -24.76
CA ALA A 333 16.65 -11.80 -24.45
C ALA A 333 16.54 -11.23 -23.02
N GLY A 334 15.50 -11.59 -22.25
CA GLY A 334 15.23 -11.02 -20.92
C GLY A 334 14.87 -9.53 -20.96
N LYS A 335 14.26 -9.06 -22.07
CA LYS A 335 13.96 -7.65 -22.33
C LYS A 335 12.48 -7.39 -22.65
N ALA A 336 11.59 -8.31 -22.27
CA ALA A 336 10.16 -8.20 -22.53
C ALA A 336 9.46 -7.31 -21.49
N THR A 337 9.90 -6.05 -21.36
CA THR A 337 9.22 -5.06 -20.51
C THR A 337 7.99 -4.48 -21.23
N PRO A 338 6.98 -3.94 -20.52
CA PRO A 338 5.82 -3.29 -21.12
C PRO A 338 6.20 -2.24 -22.18
N GLU A 339 7.22 -1.43 -21.90
CA GLU A 339 7.70 -0.35 -22.78
C GLU A 339 8.35 -0.91 -24.05
N ALA A 340 9.10 -2.01 -23.93
CA ALA A 340 9.73 -2.66 -25.09
C ALA A 340 8.70 -3.36 -25.99
N LEU A 341 7.60 -3.86 -25.40
CA LEU A 341 6.50 -4.49 -26.12
C LEU A 341 5.66 -3.47 -26.91
N LEU A 342 5.42 -2.28 -26.34
CA LEU A 342 4.75 -1.18 -27.03
C LEU A 342 5.69 -0.48 -28.02
N GLY A 343 6.95 -0.24 -27.64
CA GLY A 343 7.91 0.50 -28.46
C GLY A 343 7.45 1.92 -28.78
N HIS A 344 7.45 2.27 -30.07
CA HIS A 344 7.04 3.58 -30.55
C HIS A 344 5.65 3.55 -31.18
N GLY A 345 4.84 4.57 -30.92
CA GLY A 345 3.47 4.64 -31.41
C GLY A 345 2.67 5.76 -30.75
N HIS A 346 1.37 5.55 -30.63
CA HIS A 346 0.50 6.45 -29.88
C HIS A 346 -0.53 5.66 -29.07
N LEU A 347 -0.93 6.23 -27.94
CA LEU A 347 -2.07 5.81 -27.16
C LEU A 347 -3.20 6.82 -27.34
N ALA A 348 -4.36 6.34 -27.76
CA ALA A 348 -5.57 7.12 -27.90
C ALA A 348 -6.52 6.82 -26.73
N MET A 349 -6.93 7.86 -26.01
CA MET A 349 -8.02 7.81 -25.02
C MET A 349 -9.27 8.39 -25.66
N THR A 350 -10.28 7.56 -25.87
CA THR A 350 -11.52 7.94 -26.56
C THR A 350 -12.69 7.91 -25.60
N ILE A 351 -13.43 9.00 -25.57
CA ILE A 351 -14.65 9.17 -24.78
C ILE A 351 -15.84 9.28 -25.73
N ASP A 352 -16.74 8.31 -25.63
CA ASP A 352 -17.98 8.23 -26.40
C ASP A 352 -19.18 8.43 -25.47
N GLN A 353 -19.81 9.61 -25.53
CA GLN A 353 -20.95 9.99 -24.67
C GLN A 353 -22.31 9.62 -25.29
N GLY A 354 -22.33 8.83 -26.37
CA GLY A 354 -23.56 8.35 -27.01
C GLY A 354 -23.94 9.07 -28.31
N GLN A 355 -25.10 8.70 -28.88
CA GLN A 355 -25.48 8.97 -30.27
C GLN A 355 -25.66 10.45 -30.66
N HIS A 356 -25.72 11.35 -29.69
CA HIS A 356 -25.98 12.78 -29.92
C HIS A 356 -24.80 13.68 -29.52
N MET A 357 -23.70 13.10 -29.08
CA MET A 357 -22.51 13.84 -28.64
C MET A 357 -21.33 13.49 -29.56
N GLN A 358 -20.47 14.48 -29.79
CA GLN A 358 -19.21 14.25 -30.52
C GLN A 358 -18.30 13.38 -29.67
N ARG A 359 -17.62 12.43 -30.31
CA ARG A 359 -16.58 11.63 -29.65
C ARG A 359 -15.39 12.53 -29.40
N TYR A 360 -14.91 12.51 -28.15
CA TYR A 360 -13.65 13.15 -27.79
C TYR A 360 -12.54 12.10 -27.86
N GLN A 361 -11.40 12.47 -28.43
CA GLN A 361 -10.24 11.59 -28.52
C GLN A 361 -8.97 12.42 -28.27
N GLY A 362 -8.26 12.08 -27.19
CA GLY A 362 -6.92 12.61 -26.94
C GLY A 362 -5.87 11.58 -27.31
N LEU A 363 -4.78 12.01 -27.95
CA LEU A 363 -3.67 11.17 -28.34
C LEU A 363 -2.41 11.55 -27.56
N VAL A 364 -1.67 10.54 -27.11
CA VAL A 364 -0.37 10.69 -26.46
C VAL A 364 0.65 9.86 -27.22
N GLU A 365 1.83 10.42 -27.42
CA GLU A 365 2.95 9.71 -28.03
C GLU A 365 3.47 8.61 -27.08
N LEU A 366 3.73 7.43 -27.65
CA LEU A 366 4.46 6.35 -27.00
C LEU A 366 5.89 6.37 -27.53
N ASP A 367 6.83 6.70 -26.66
CA ASP A 367 8.27 6.83 -26.96
C ASP A 367 9.12 5.88 -26.09
N GLY A 368 8.61 4.68 -25.81
CA GLY A 368 9.25 3.72 -24.91
C GLY A 368 9.06 4.04 -23.43
N ILE A 369 7.95 4.70 -23.10
CA ILE A 369 7.52 5.04 -21.73
C ILE A 369 6.45 4.05 -21.22
N SER A 370 6.29 3.99 -19.90
CA SER A 370 5.27 3.15 -19.24
C SER A 370 3.86 3.71 -19.40
N LEU A 371 2.84 2.88 -19.19
CA LEU A 371 1.44 3.33 -19.22
C LEU A 371 1.12 4.35 -18.12
N GLU A 372 1.79 4.29 -16.97
CA GLU A 372 1.71 5.30 -15.91
C GLU A 372 2.15 6.69 -16.43
N GLU A 373 3.31 6.74 -17.10
CA GLU A 373 3.85 7.98 -17.65
C GLU A 373 2.98 8.54 -18.77
N VAL A 374 2.40 7.66 -19.60
CA VAL A 374 1.44 8.07 -20.63
C VAL A 374 0.21 8.73 -20.01
N ALA A 375 -0.31 8.17 -18.92
CA ALA A 375 -1.43 8.75 -18.20
C ALA A 375 -1.07 10.11 -17.61
N ARG A 376 0.10 10.26 -16.98
CA ARG A 376 0.59 11.56 -16.47
C ARG A 376 0.67 12.60 -17.58
N ARG A 377 1.32 12.29 -18.70
CA ARG A 377 1.42 13.19 -19.87
C ARG A 377 0.07 13.55 -20.47
N TYR A 378 -0.88 12.62 -20.49
CA TYR A 378 -2.23 12.88 -20.97
C TYR A 378 -2.91 13.98 -20.14
N PHE A 379 -2.94 13.82 -18.81
CA PHE A 379 -3.64 14.73 -17.91
C PHE A 379 -2.92 16.07 -17.76
N ASP A 380 -1.59 16.08 -17.80
CA ASP A 380 -0.79 17.30 -17.83
C ASP A 380 -1.12 18.17 -19.05
N ARG A 381 -1.14 17.57 -20.26
CA ARG A 381 -1.36 18.32 -21.50
C ARG A 381 -2.83 18.60 -21.82
N SER A 382 -3.70 17.61 -21.65
CA SER A 382 -5.08 17.68 -22.18
C SER A 382 -6.06 18.26 -21.18
N GLU A 383 -5.86 17.98 -19.88
CA GLU A 383 -6.78 18.37 -18.82
C GLU A 383 -6.19 19.42 -17.87
N GLN A 384 -4.87 19.61 -17.88
CA GLN A 384 -4.11 20.46 -16.95
C GLN A 384 -4.41 20.12 -15.48
N ILE A 385 -4.53 18.82 -15.19
CA ILE A 385 -4.77 18.30 -13.84
C ILE A 385 -3.55 17.50 -13.42
N PRO A 386 -2.78 17.96 -12.41
CA PRO A 386 -1.71 17.17 -11.84
C PRO A 386 -2.24 15.81 -11.40
N THR A 387 -1.70 14.75 -11.99
CA THR A 387 -2.19 13.38 -11.85
C THR A 387 -1.00 12.47 -11.62
N GLU A 388 -1.12 11.54 -10.68
CA GLU A 388 -0.13 10.51 -10.39
C GLU A 388 -0.79 9.14 -10.42
N VAL A 389 -0.09 8.15 -10.97
CA VAL A 389 -0.63 6.81 -11.22
C VAL A 389 0.42 5.77 -10.90
N ARG A 390 0.04 4.78 -10.08
CA ARG A 390 0.82 3.57 -9.83
C ARG A 390 0.01 2.33 -10.19
N LEU A 391 0.61 1.45 -10.97
CA LEU A 391 0.03 0.20 -11.45
C LEU A 391 0.93 -0.96 -11.03
N GLY A 392 0.33 -2.07 -10.62
CA GLY A 392 1.05 -3.29 -10.26
C GLY A 392 0.34 -4.50 -10.83
N VAL A 393 1.10 -5.46 -11.36
CA VAL A 393 0.59 -6.74 -11.87
C VAL A 393 1.47 -7.87 -11.37
N GLY A 394 0.84 -8.91 -10.86
CA GLY A 394 1.49 -10.07 -10.28
C GLY A 394 0.80 -11.37 -10.65
N GLU A 395 1.53 -12.47 -10.44
CA GLU A 395 1.00 -13.82 -10.52
C GLU A 395 1.02 -14.42 -9.12
N LEU A 396 -0.14 -14.85 -8.65
CA LEU A 396 -0.29 -15.57 -7.39
C LEU A 396 -0.25 -17.07 -7.65
N TYR A 397 0.64 -17.75 -6.95
CA TYR A 397 0.76 -19.21 -6.97
C TYR A 397 0.18 -19.77 -5.68
N THR A 398 -1.06 -20.25 -5.74
CA THR A 398 -1.75 -20.81 -4.58
C THR A 398 -1.60 -22.32 -4.56
N ARG A 399 -1.14 -22.89 -3.45
CA ARG A 399 -1.03 -24.34 -3.30
C ARG A 399 -2.40 -24.91 -2.90
N ASN A 400 -2.94 -25.80 -3.73
CA ASN A 400 -4.17 -26.52 -3.46
C ASN A 400 -3.84 -27.93 -2.97
N GLU A 401 -4.32 -28.31 -1.78
CA GLU A 401 -4.09 -29.63 -1.22
C GLU A 401 -4.59 -30.73 -2.17
N GLY A 402 -3.68 -31.61 -2.61
CA GLY A 402 -4.00 -32.74 -3.49
C GLY A 402 -4.06 -32.41 -5.00
N GLU A 403 -4.10 -31.14 -5.41
CA GLU A 403 -4.28 -30.72 -6.81
C GLU A 403 -3.09 -29.94 -7.40
N GLY A 404 -2.06 -29.65 -6.60
CA GLY A 404 -0.85 -28.96 -7.05
C GLY A 404 -0.89 -27.46 -6.71
N HIS A 405 -0.43 -26.60 -7.63
CA HIS A 405 -0.56 -25.15 -7.49
C HIS A 405 -1.48 -24.60 -8.58
N SER A 406 -2.37 -23.68 -8.22
CA SER A 406 -3.10 -22.85 -9.18
C SER A 406 -2.37 -21.53 -9.37
N LYS A 407 -2.31 -21.09 -10.62
CA LYS A 407 -1.77 -19.80 -11.01
C LYS A 407 -2.94 -18.86 -11.30
N THR A 408 -2.94 -17.70 -10.64
CA THR A 408 -3.97 -16.67 -10.85
C THR A 408 -3.31 -15.31 -11.04
N TRP A 409 -3.86 -14.50 -11.92
CA TRP A 409 -3.45 -13.11 -12.12
C TRP A 409 -4.08 -12.21 -11.06
N THR A 410 -3.26 -11.31 -10.54
CA THR A 410 -3.67 -10.23 -9.65
C THR A 410 -3.11 -8.93 -10.21
N ALA A 411 -3.87 -7.85 -10.07
CA ALA A 411 -3.40 -6.53 -10.45
C ALA A 411 -4.05 -5.48 -9.58
N GLY A 412 -3.36 -4.38 -9.35
CA GLY A 412 -3.92 -3.27 -8.62
C GLY A 412 -3.40 -1.95 -9.14
N GLY A 413 -4.07 -0.89 -8.73
CA GLY A 413 -3.60 0.44 -9.04
C GLY A 413 -4.21 1.50 -8.15
N ILE A 414 -3.53 2.63 -8.13
CA ILE A 414 -3.98 3.85 -7.49
C ILE A 414 -3.74 5.02 -8.43
N LEU A 415 -4.73 5.89 -8.54
CA LEU A 415 -4.67 7.13 -9.30
C LEU A 415 -5.11 8.25 -8.37
N ILE A 416 -4.32 9.32 -8.29
CA ILE A 416 -4.65 10.54 -7.55
C ILE A 416 -4.58 11.75 -8.49
N GLN A 417 -5.45 12.72 -8.23
CA GLN A 417 -5.54 13.97 -8.97
C GLN A 417 -5.64 15.13 -7.99
N PHE A 418 -4.85 16.16 -8.22
CA PHE A 418 -4.90 17.40 -7.45
C PHE A 418 -6.02 18.29 -7.96
N LEU A 419 -7.03 18.54 -7.11
CA LEU A 419 -8.22 19.31 -7.44
C LEU A 419 -8.53 20.32 -6.32
N PRO A 420 -7.70 21.36 -6.16
CA PRO A 420 -7.89 22.35 -5.12
C PRO A 420 -9.13 23.21 -5.35
N GLU A 421 -9.85 23.51 -4.26
CA GLU A 421 -11.04 24.38 -4.33
C GLU A 421 -10.64 25.87 -4.47
N ALA A 422 -9.44 26.24 -4.00
CA ALA A 422 -8.94 27.60 -4.06
C ALA A 422 -8.36 27.93 -5.46
N PRO A 423 -8.89 28.95 -6.16
CA PRO A 423 -8.40 29.37 -7.49
C PRO A 423 -6.92 29.73 -7.53
N GLU A 424 -6.36 30.21 -6.41
CA GLU A 424 -4.95 30.58 -6.27
C GLU A 424 -4.00 29.38 -6.26
N ARG A 425 -4.54 28.17 -6.01
CA ARG A 425 -3.86 26.88 -6.03
C ARG A 425 -4.10 26.11 -7.34
N LEU A 426 -5.17 26.46 -8.07
CA LEU A 426 -5.47 25.97 -9.43
C LEU A 426 -4.50 26.55 -10.50
N ARG A 427 -3.24 26.84 -10.15
CA ARG A 427 -2.33 27.62 -10.99
C ARG A 427 -2.10 26.93 -12.33
N GLN A 428 -2.75 27.45 -13.38
CA GLN A 428 -2.53 27.06 -14.77
C GLN A 428 -1.39 27.90 -15.35
N ALA A 429 -0.58 27.31 -16.24
CA ALA A 429 0.37 28.09 -17.03
C ALA A 429 -0.41 29.08 -17.92
N ASP A 430 -0.02 30.36 -17.92
CA ASP A 430 -0.68 31.40 -18.72
C ASP A 430 -0.58 31.15 -20.25
N ILE A 431 0.35 30.30 -20.69
CA ILE A 431 0.67 30.03 -22.11
C ILE A 431 1.01 28.54 -22.29
N ASP A 432 0.43 27.91 -23.32
CA ASP A 432 0.77 26.55 -23.75
C ASP A 432 2.27 26.46 -24.15
N PRO A 433 3.04 25.46 -23.70
CA PRO A 433 4.46 25.32 -24.07
C PRO A 433 4.70 25.24 -25.58
N GLY A 434 3.71 24.78 -26.36
CA GLY A 434 3.74 24.73 -27.83
C GLY A 434 3.49 26.06 -28.53
N ASP A 435 2.92 27.04 -27.82
CA ASP A 435 2.69 28.42 -28.31
C ASP A 435 3.78 29.40 -27.84
N ALA A 436 4.73 28.92 -27.03
CA ALA A 436 5.85 29.72 -26.54
C ALA A 436 6.86 30.01 -27.68
N PRO A 437 7.23 31.27 -27.95
CA PRO A 437 8.27 31.62 -28.92
C PRO A 437 9.58 30.87 -28.65
N GLU A 438 10.29 30.46 -29.71
CA GLU A 438 11.62 29.84 -29.59
C GLU A 438 12.55 30.71 -28.72
N GLY A 439 13.02 30.15 -27.60
CA GLY A 439 13.89 30.84 -26.64
C GLY A 439 13.17 31.39 -25.40
N THR A 440 11.86 31.18 -25.25
CA THR A 440 11.13 31.47 -24.01
C THR A 440 11.63 30.56 -22.90
N GLN A 441 12.16 31.15 -21.82
CA GLN A 441 12.35 30.43 -20.57
C GLN A 441 10.98 30.21 -19.95
N LEU A 442 10.50 28.95 -19.98
CA LEU A 442 9.32 28.56 -19.23
C LEU A 442 9.62 28.81 -17.75
N HIS A 443 8.74 29.55 -17.07
CA HIS A 443 8.84 29.68 -15.62
C HIS A 443 8.56 28.30 -15.01
N GLU A 444 9.55 27.70 -14.34
CA GLU A 444 9.32 26.59 -13.43
C GLU A 444 8.46 27.13 -12.28
N MET A 445 7.20 26.70 -12.24
CA MET A 445 6.30 27.02 -11.14
C MET A 445 6.53 25.99 -10.04
N GLU A 446 6.76 26.44 -8.82
CA GLU A 446 6.83 25.53 -7.66
C GLU A 446 5.50 24.78 -7.52
N GLU A 447 5.58 23.45 -7.47
CA GLU A 447 4.43 22.58 -7.22
C GLU A 447 3.84 22.88 -5.83
N ASP A 448 2.53 22.73 -5.69
CA ASP A 448 1.86 22.94 -4.40
C ASP A 448 2.32 21.89 -3.38
N ASP A 449 2.71 22.32 -2.17
CA ASP A 449 3.23 21.42 -1.12
C ASP A 449 2.29 20.23 -0.84
N ALA A 450 0.97 20.42 -0.91
CA ALA A 450 0.01 19.33 -0.69
C ALA A 450 0.04 18.30 -1.83
N TRP A 451 0.28 18.75 -3.06
CA TRP A 451 0.46 17.87 -4.20
C TRP A 451 1.78 17.11 -4.11
N VAL A 452 2.87 17.80 -3.75
CA VAL A 452 4.19 17.18 -3.55
C VAL A 452 4.10 16.10 -2.48
N GLU A 453 3.42 16.36 -1.36
CA GLU A 453 3.20 15.37 -0.31
C GLU A 453 2.38 14.17 -0.80
N ALA A 454 1.23 14.41 -1.44
CA ALA A 454 0.38 13.33 -1.93
C ALA A 454 1.10 12.43 -2.95
N LYS A 455 1.85 13.05 -3.87
CA LYS A 455 2.67 12.36 -4.86
C LYS A 455 3.77 11.54 -4.19
N ALA A 456 4.52 12.14 -3.25
CA ALA A 456 5.57 11.43 -2.53
C ALA A 456 5.04 10.20 -1.77
N LEU A 457 3.83 10.29 -1.20
CA LEU A 457 3.17 9.13 -0.56
C LEU A 457 2.84 8.04 -1.58
N VAL A 458 2.21 8.37 -2.70
CA VAL A 458 1.86 7.39 -3.75
C VAL A 458 3.12 6.76 -4.37
N ASP A 459 4.21 7.51 -4.50
CA ASP A 459 5.49 7.01 -5.01
C ASP A 459 6.13 5.95 -4.08
N THR A 460 5.72 5.88 -2.81
CA THR A 460 6.17 4.80 -1.91
C THR A 460 5.48 3.46 -2.15
N VAL A 461 4.38 3.42 -2.90
CA VAL A 461 3.59 2.21 -3.14
C VAL A 461 4.39 1.20 -3.96
N GLN A 462 4.54 0.01 -3.39
CA GLN A 462 5.23 -1.10 -4.03
C GLN A 462 4.27 -2.00 -4.82
N ASP A 463 4.77 -2.63 -5.89
CA ASP A 463 4.00 -3.56 -6.71
C ASP A 463 3.39 -4.71 -5.89
N VAL A 464 4.10 -5.17 -4.84
CA VAL A 464 3.60 -6.22 -3.94
C VAL A 464 2.37 -5.75 -3.17
N GLU A 465 2.31 -4.49 -2.72
CA GLU A 465 1.16 -3.97 -1.99
C GLU A 465 -0.08 -3.80 -2.88
N LEU A 466 0.12 -3.58 -4.19
CA LEU A 466 -0.96 -3.50 -5.17
C LEU A 466 -1.48 -4.88 -5.62
N THR A 467 -0.69 -5.94 -5.41
CA THR A 467 -0.98 -7.28 -5.94
C THR A 467 -1.29 -8.31 -4.85
N ASP A 468 -0.94 -8.03 -3.60
CA ASP A 468 -1.21 -8.89 -2.45
C ASP A 468 -2.71 -8.91 -2.11
N PRO A 469 -3.39 -10.07 -2.18
CA PRO A 469 -4.80 -10.18 -1.83
C PRO A 469 -5.11 -9.90 -0.35
N GLU A 470 -4.11 -9.93 0.53
CA GLU A 470 -4.26 -9.61 1.95
C GLU A 470 -4.22 -8.10 2.22
N VAL A 471 -3.73 -7.31 1.26
CA VAL A 471 -3.74 -5.84 1.34
C VAL A 471 -4.97 -5.31 0.62
N SER A 472 -6.03 -5.02 1.39
CA SER A 472 -7.23 -4.40 0.83
C SER A 472 -6.95 -2.97 0.34
N VAL A 473 -7.78 -2.48 -0.60
CA VAL A 473 -7.69 -1.10 -1.08
C VAL A 473 -7.83 -0.11 0.08
N GLU A 474 -8.72 -0.37 1.03
CA GLU A 474 -8.91 0.48 2.21
C GLU A 474 -7.69 0.49 3.12
N MET A 475 -7.04 -0.67 3.31
CA MET A 475 -5.81 -0.79 4.08
C MET A 475 -4.67 -0.01 3.41
N LEU A 476 -4.52 -0.13 2.09
CA LEU A 476 -3.53 0.64 1.33
C LEU A 476 -3.77 2.14 1.48
N LEU A 477 -5.02 2.59 1.31
CA LEU A 477 -5.37 4.01 1.45
C LEU A 477 -5.17 4.53 2.87
N PHE A 478 -5.43 3.70 3.89
CA PHE A 478 -5.13 4.05 5.26
C PHE A 478 -3.62 4.18 5.49
N ARG A 479 -2.81 3.21 5.05
CA ARG A 479 -1.34 3.29 5.16
C ARG A 479 -0.80 4.58 4.54
N LEU A 480 -1.30 4.95 3.36
CA LEU A 480 -0.88 6.16 2.66
C LEU A 480 -1.34 7.46 3.33
N PHE A 481 -2.60 7.53 3.76
CA PHE A 481 -3.25 8.81 4.10
C PHE A 481 -3.82 8.88 5.51
N HIS A 482 -3.48 7.96 6.42
CA HIS A 482 -3.97 7.95 7.79
C HIS A 482 -3.74 9.29 8.52
N GLU A 483 -2.58 9.93 8.32
CA GLU A 483 -2.26 11.23 8.94
C GLU A 483 -3.19 12.37 8.48
N ARG A 484 -3.59 12.37 7.21
CA ARG A 484 -4.43 13.43 6.61
C ARG A 484 -5.92 13.11 6.65
N GLY A 485 -6.25 11.84 6.90
CA GLY A 485 -7.61 11.31 6.82
C GLY A 485 -8.01 11.04 5.36
N VAL A 486 -8.50 9.82 5.11
CA VAL A 486 -9.06 9.43 3.82
C VAL A 486 -10.56 9.26 3.93
N ARG A 487 -11.29 9.91 3.02
CA ARG A 487 -12.73 9.73 2.86
C ARG A 487 -13.00 8.75 1.72
N LEU A 488 -13.66 7.65 2.05
CA LEU A 488 -14.02 6.63 1.08
C LEU A 488 -15.43 6.88 0.52
N PHE A 489 -15.63 6.59 -0.76
CA PHE A 489 -16.94 6.56 -1.41
C PHE A 489 -17.35 5.12 -1.74
N ASP A 490 -18.58 4.93 -2.20
CA ASP A 490 -19.10 3.61 -2.53
C ASP A 490 -18.27 2.95 -3.64
N PRO A 491 -17.91 1.66 -3.49
CA PRO A 491 -17.17 0.94 -4.50
C PRO A 491 -18.01 0.71 -5.75
N GLN A 492 -17.38 0.83 -6.91
CA GLN A 492 -17.99 0.58 -8.21
C GLN A 492 -17.51 -0.77 -8.75
N PRO A 493 -18.39 -1.80 -8.80
CA PRO A 493 -18.00 -3.11 -9.27
C PRO A 493 -17.68 -3.10 -10.75
N LEU A 494 -16.79 -3.98 -11.16
CA LEU A 494 -16.39 -4.23 -12.53
C LEU A 494 -16.77 -5.65 -12.92
N SER A 495 -17.08 -5.82 -14.21
CA SER A 495 -17.55 -7.09 -14.75
C SER A 495 -17.10 -7.26 -16.19
N ASP A 496 -16.60 -8.45 -16.50
CA ASP A 496 -16.25 -8.84 -17.86
C ASP A 496 -17.53 -9.04 -18.70
N LYS A 497 -17.85 -8.06 -19.55
CA LYS A 497 -19.06 -8.04 -20.37
C LYS A 497 -18.74 -7.67 -21.80
N CYS A 498 -18.76 -8.65 -22.69
CA CYS A 498 -18.68 -8.40 -24.13
C CYS A 498 -20.06 -8.15 -24.75
N ARG A 499 -20.11 -7.23 -25.72
CA ARG A 499 -21.34 -6.82 -26.42
C ARG A 499 -21.58 -7.56 -27.73
N CYS A 500 -20.74 -8.54 -28.09
CA CYS A 500 -20.95 -9.32 -29.29
C CYS A 500 -22.27 -10.10 -29.19
N SER A 501 -23.00 -10.15 -30.30
CA SER A 501 -24.18 -10.99 -30.44
C SER A 501 -24.24 -11.47 -31.88
N ARG A 502 -24.95 -12.58 -32.10
CA ARG A 502 -25.20 -13.11 -33.43
C ARG A 502 -25.80 -12.03 -34.36
N GLU A 503 -26.81 -11.31 -33.89
CA GLU A 503 -27.48 -10.23 -34.64
C GLU A 503 -26.52 -9.10 -35.08
N LYS A 504 -25.57 -8.70 -34.23
CA LYS A 504 -24.60 -7.65 -34.60
C LYS A 504 -23.64 -8.13 -35.66
N ILE A 505 -23.22 -9.39 -35.58
CA ILE A 505 -22.31 -9.97 -36.56
C ILE A 505 -23.05 -10.19 -37.88
N GLU A 506 -24.32 -10.62 -37.87
CA GLU A 506 -25.16 -10.65 -39.08
C GLU A 506 -25.31 -9.27 -39.69
N GLY A 507 -25.50 -8.22 -38.89
CA GLY A 507 -25.53 -6.84 -39.35
C GLY A 507 -24.24 -6.44 -40.07
N VAL A 508 -23.08 -6.80 -39.52
CA VAL A 508 -21.77 -6.57 -40.17
C VAL A 508 -21.65 -7.38 -41.46
N LEU A 509 -21.97 -8.67 -41.43
CA LEU A 509 -21.95 -9.55 -42.60
C LEU A 509 -22.90 -9.06 -43.69
N SER A 510 -24.04 -8.46 -43.35
CA SER A 510 -24.99 -7.91 -44.32
C SER A 510 -24.42 -6.77 -45.18
N GLY A 511 -23.37 -6.08 -44.69
CA GLY A 511 -22.70 -5.00 -45.40
C GLY A 511 -21.71 -5.46 -46.48
N PHE A 512 -21.30 -6.74 -46.47
CA PHE A 512 -20.40 -7.31 -47.48
C PHE A 512 -21.17 -7.79 -48.71
N SER A 513 -20.52 -7.66 -49.87
CA SER A 513 -20.99 -8.21 -51.15
C SER A 513 -21.02 -9.74 -51.14
N VAL A 514 -21.72 -10.33 -52.12
CA VAL A 514 -21.80 -11.79 -52.27
C VAL A 514 -20.41 -12.38 -52.55
N GLU A 515 -19.60 -11.69 -53.36
CA GLU A 515 -18.24 -12.09 -53.71
C GLU A 515 -17.31 -12.11 -52.48
N GLU A 516 -17.41 -11.10 -51.60
CA GLU A 516 -16.65 -11.06 -50.34
C GLU A 516 -17.07 -12.16 -49.36
N LYS A 517 -18.36 -12.53 -49.34
CA LYS A 517 -18.86 -13.63 -48.50
C LYS A 517 -18.40 -14.99 -48.99
N ASP A 518 -18.36 -15.19 -50.31
CA ASP A 518 -17.82 -16.40 -50.93
C ASP A 518 -16.32 -16.55 -50.59
N GLU A 519 -15.55 -15.46 -50.61
CA GLU A 519 -14.13 -15.46 -50.20
C GLU A 519 -13.93 -15.73 -48.70
N MET A 520 -14.87 -15.31 -47.84
CA MET A 520 -14.84 -15.56 -46.40
C MET A 520 -15.31 -16.97 -46.01
N THR A 521 -15.89 -17.72 -46.93
CA THR A 521 -16.47 -19.04 -46.66
C THR A 521 -15.40 -20.13 -46.71
N VAL A 522 -15.25 -20.86 -45.61
CA VAL A 522 -14.37 -22.03 -45.51
C VAL A 522 -15.24 -23.22 -45.14
N ASP A 523 -15.20 -24.29 -45.94
CA ASP A 523 -16.04 -25.49 -45.77
C ASP A 523 -17.56 -25.23 -45.69
N GLY A 524 -18.04 -24.22 -46.42
CA GLY A 524 -19.48 -23.86 -46.49
C GLY A 524 -20.00 -23.08 -45.29
N ARG A 525 -19.12 -22.60 -44.41
CA ARG A 525 -19.47 -21.75 -43.27
C ARG A 525 -18.60 -20.51 -43.21
N ILE A 526 -19.18 -19.41 -42.73
CA ILE A 526 -18.45 -18.22 -42.31
C ILE A 526 -18.30 -18.28 -40.80
N VAL A 527 -17.06 -18.34 -40.31
CA VAL A 527 -16.75 -18.34 -38.88
C VAL A 527 -16.18 -16.99 -38.49
N VAL A 528 -16.93 -16.24 -37.69
CA VAL A 528 -16.49 -14.95 -37.14
C VAL A 528 -16.11 -15.15 -35.68
N THR A 529 -14.87 -14.82 -35.34
CA THR A 529 -14.39 -14.84 -33.95
C THR A 529 -14.40 -13.42 -33.39
N CYS A 530 -15.00 -13.23 -32.22
CA CYS A 530 -14.96 -11.92 -31.56
C CYS A 530 -13.59 -11.70 -30.91
N GLU A 531 -12.84 -10.71 -31.39
CA GLU A 531 -11.52 -10.34 -30.87
C GLU A 531 -11.49 -10.02 -29.36
N PHE A 532 -12.60 -9.62 -28.75
CA PHE A 532 -12.66 -9.30 -27.31
C PHE A 532 -12.86 -10.51 -26.42
N CYS A 533 -13.85 -11.35 -26.72
CA CYS A 533 -14.25 -12.46 -25.84
C CYS A 533 -13.93 -13.85 -26.40
N ASN A 534 -13.31 -13.90 -27.58
CA ASN A 534 -12.99 -15.12 -28.31
C ASN A 534 -14.21 -16.03 -28.61
N ALA A 535 -15.43 -15.50 -28.52
CA ALA A 535 -16.64 -16.22 -28.90
C ALA A 535 -16.68 -16.42 -30.42
N LYS A 536 -16.92 -17.66 -30.84
CA LYS A 536 -17.04 -18.06 -32.25
C LYS A 536 -18.49 -18.09 -32.68
N TYR A 537 -18.80 -17.42 -33.78
CA TYR A 537 -20.12 -17.39 -34.39
C TYR A 537 -20.06 -18.00 -35.77
N GLU A 538 -20.82 -19.07 -35.98
CA GLU A 538 -20.93 -19.75 -37.27
C GLU A 538 -22.18 -19.31 -38.00
N PHE A 539 -22.03 -19.00 -39.29
CA PHE A 539 -23.11 -18.64 -40.22
C PHE A 539 -23.04 -19.54 -41.45
N ASP A 540 -24.20 -19.84 -42.02
CA ASP A 540 -24.28 -20.51 -43.32
C ASP A 540 -23.77 -19.54 -44.40
N GLY A 541 -22.83 -20.01 -45.23
CA GLY A 541 -22.18 -19.24 -46.30
C GLY A 541 -23.09 -18.90 -47.46
#